data_AF-A0A0C1GMV3-F1
#
_entry.id   AF-A0A0C1GMV3-F1
#
_cell.length_a   1.000
_cell.length_b   1.000
_cell.length_c   1.000
_cell.angle_alpha   90.00
_cell.angle_beta   90.00
_cell.angle_gamma   90.00
#
_symmetry.space_group_name_H-M   'P 1'
#
loop_
_entity.id
_entity.type
_entity.pdbx_description
1 polymer ?
#
loop_
_entity_poly.entity_id
_entity_poly.type
_entity_poly.pdbx_seq_one_letter_code
_entity_poly.pdbx_strand_id
1 'polypeptide(L)' 'MAYSADLRNKALNYYEQCKNISQTAATFNLSRNTLYLWIRLKKQTGSLKHQVTGLNAVKLDRQKLAQYF' A
#
# COMPACT_ATOMS: atom_id res chain seq x y z
N MET A 1 -12.97 -1.41 -5.65
CA MET A 1 -12.41 -2.78 -5.65
C MET A 1 -11.23 -2.82 -4.70
N ALA A 2 -11.31 -3.59 -3.62
CA ALA A 2 -10.24 -3.69 -2.64
C ALA A 2 -9.29 -4.83 -3.05
N TYR A 3 -8.05 -4.48 -3.36
CA TYR A 3 -6.99 -5.45 -3.58
C TYR A 3 -6.47 -5.95 -2.22
N SER A 4 -6.11 -7.23 -2.13
CA SER A 4 -5.53 -7.78 -0.91
C SER A 4 -4.16 -7.15 -0.61
N ALA A 5 -3.85 -6.98 0.68
CA ALA A 5 -2.57 -6.42 1.12
C ALA A 5 -1.37 -7.29 0.67
N ASP A 6 -1.57 -8.62 0.60
CA ASP A 6 -0.58 -9.56 0.08
C ASP A 6 -0.22 -9.27 -1.40
N LEU A 7 -1.23 -9.07 -2.25
CA LEU A 7 -1.03 -8.74 -3.66
C LEU A 7 -0.26 -7.42 -3.81
N ARG A 8 -0.62 -6.41 -3.02
CA ARG A 8 0.08 -5.11 -3.01
C ARG A 8 1.54 -5.25 -2.64
N ASN A 9 1.86 -6.02 -1.60
CA ASN A 9 3.24 -6.23 -1.16
C ASN A 9 4.06 -7.00 -2.20
N LYS A 10 3.49 -8.07 -2.78
CA LYS A 10 4.17 -8.83 -3.85
C LYS A 10 4.45 -7.99 -5.08
N ALA A 11 3.48 -7.20 -5.54
CA ALA A 11 3.64 -6.31 -6.69
C ALA A 11 4.68 -5.21 -6.43
N LEU A 12 4.67 -4.61 -5.24
CA LEU A 12 5.68 -3.61 -4.87
C LEU A 12 7.08 -4.22 -4.75
N ASN A 13 7.23 -5.44 -4.22
CA ASN A 13 8.52 -6.12 -4.14
C ASN A 13 9.08 -6.44 -5.53
N TYR A 14 8.24 -6.95 -6.43
CA TYR A 14 8.63 -7.20 -7.82
C TYR A 14 9.03 -5.91 -8.56
N TYR A 15 8.31 -4.81 -8.30
CA TYR A 15 8.67 -3.50 -8.83
C TYR A 15 10.04 -3.02 -8.34
N GLU A 16 10.42 -3.24 -7.07
CA GLU A 16 11.76 -2.87 -6.56
C GLU A 16 12.89 -3.65 -7.28
N GLN A 17 12.63 -4.90 -7.66
CA GLN A 17 13.60 -5.75 -8.38
C GLN A 17 13.75 -5.34 -9.85
N CYS A 18 12.64 -5.16 -10.57
CA CYS A 18 12.67 -4.89 -12.01
C CYS A 18 12.75 -3.39 -12.35
N LYS A 19 12.40 -2.51 -11.40
CA LYS A 19 12.21 -1.05 -11.60
C LYS A 19 11.33 -0.70 -12.80
N ASN A 20 10.47 -1.63 -13.25
CA ASN A 20 9.66 -1.48 -14.44
C ASN A 20 8.17 -1.64 -14.11
N ILE A 21 7.42 -0.53 -14.23
CA ILE A 21 5.98 -0.47 -13.92
C ILE A 21 5.15 -1.28 -14.92
N SER A 22 5.46 -1.19 -16.21
CA SER A 22 4.69 -1.88 -17.25
C SER A 22 4.82 -3.38 -17.13
N GLN A 23 6.04 -3.88 -16.85
CA GLN A 23 6.29 -5.30 -16.64
C GLN A 23 5.58 -5.79 -15.38
N THR A 24 5.66 -5.05 -14.27
CA THR A 24 4.95 -5.40 -13.03
C THR A 24 3.43 -5.42 -13.23
N ALA A 25 2.88 -4.42 -13.92
CA ALA A 25 1.46 -4.35 -14.23
C ALA A 25 0.99 -5.55 -15.06
N ALA A 26 1.76 -5.95 -16.08
CA ALA A 26 1.46 -7.11 -16.91
C ALA A 26 1.52 -8.43 -16.10
N THR A 27 2.56 -8.62 -15.27
CA THR A 27 2.74 -9.82 -14.45
C THR A 27 1.59 -10.04 -13.46
N PHE A 28 1.09 -8.98 -12.84
CA PHE A 28 0.01 -9.06 -11.84
C PHE A 28 -1.38 -8.78 -12.43
N ASN A 29 -1.48 -8.60 -13.75
CA ASN A 29 -2.70 -8.20 -14.47
C ASN A 29 -3.39 -6.98 -13.82
N LEU A 30 -2.59 -5.99 -13.43
CA LEU A 30 -3.03 -4.76 -12.77
C LEU A 30 -2.97 -3.58 -13.73
N SER A 31 -3.78 -2.56 -13.46
CA SER A 31 -3.62 -1.29 -14.16
C SER A 31 -2.33 -0.58 -13.71
N ARG A 32 -1.65 0.09 -14.65
CA ARG A 32 -0.49 0.95 -14.34
C ARG A 32 -0.85 2.01 -13.30
N ASN A 33 -2.07 2.56 -13.37
CA ASN A 33 -2.58 3.55 -12.42
C ASN A 33 -2.62 3.03 -10.98
N THR A 34 -3.01 1.77 -10.78
CA THR A 34 -3.00 1.11 -9.46
C THR A 34 -1.59 1.04 -8.90
N LEU A 35 -0.62 0.67 -9.74
CA LEU A 35 0.78 0.60 -9.33
C LEU A 35 1.33 1.98 -8.95
N TYR A 36 1.04 3.02 -9.75
CA TYR A 36 1.41 4.40 -9.44
C TYR A 36 0.83 4.87 -8.11
N LEU A 37 -0.44 4.57 -7.85
CA LEU A 37 -1.09 4.85 -6.56
C LEU A 37 -0.35 4.18 -5.40
N TRP A 38 0.01 2.90 -5.53
CA TRP A 38 0.72 2.19 -4.47
C TRP A 38 2.15 2.70 -4.24
N ILE A 39 2.87 3.05 -5.31
CA ILE A 39 4.20 3.65 -5.22
C ILE A 39 4.11 5.04 -4.57
N ARG A 40 3.14 5.86 -4.98
CA ARG A 40 2.89 7.18 -4.38
C ARG A 40 2.54 7.06 -2.91
N LEU A 41 1.65 6.13 -2.56
CA LEU A 41 1.30 5.84 -1.16
C LEU A 41 2.54 5.38 -0.37
N LYS A 42 3.35 4.46 -0.90
CA LYS A 42 4.60 4.03 -0.25
C LYS A 42 5.56 5.20 -0.01
N LYS A 43 5.68 6.12 -0.97
CA LYS A 43 6.49 7.35 -0.86
C LYS A 43 5.92 8.35 0.15
N GLN A 44 4.60 8.50 0.19
CA GLN A 44 3.90 9.39 1.13
C GLN A 44 3.90 8.85 2.56
N THR A 45 3.76 7.55 2.75
CA THR A 45 3.86 6.89 4.06
C THR A 45 5.31 6.88 4.56
N GLY A 46 6.29 7.09 3.67
CA GLY A 46 7.66 7.48 3.98
C GLY A 46 8.33 6.69 5.10
N SER A 47 9.14 5.69 4.80
CA SER A 47 10.09 5.24 5.82
C SER A 47 11.47 4.90 5.28
N LEU A 48 12.40 5.81 5.57
CA LEU A 48 13.83 5.51 5.75
C LEU A 48 14.29 5.75 7.21
N LYS A 49 13.39 6.18 8.11
CA LYS A 49 13.61 6.30 9.55
C LYS A 49 12.24 6.53 10.22
N HIS A 50 11.59 5.47 10.64
CA HIS A 50 10.48 5.62 11.58
C HIS A 50 11.09 5.96 12.95
N GLN A 51 11.32 7.24 13.23
CA GLN A 51 11.25 7.69 14.61
C GLN A 51 9.77 7.73 14.95
N VAL A 52 9.31 6.75 15.71
CA VAL A 52 8.11 6.92 16.55
C VAL A 52 8.50 7.94 17.61
N THR A 53 8.45 9.22 17.28
CA THR A 53 8.23 10.21 18.34
C THR A 53 6.75 10.07 18.66
N GLY A 54 6.47 9.38 19.76
CA GLY A 54 5.11 9.10 20.20
C GLY A 54 4.26 10.35 20.19
N LEU A 55 3.12 10.26 19.53
CA LEU A 55 1.83 10.89 19.85
C LEU A 55 0.90 10.50 18.69
N ASN A 56 -0.27 9.96 19.04
CA ASN A 56 -1.33 9.45 18.15
C ASN A 56 -1.26 7.96 17.81
N ALA A 57 -1.14 7.13 18.85
CA ALA A 57 -1.99 5.94 18.94
C ALA A 57 -3.47 6.40 19.04
N VAL A 58 -4.02 6.96 17.97
CA VAL A 58 -5.47 7.12 17.85
C VAL A 58 -5.98 5.72 17.60
N LYS A 59 -6.43 5.10 18.70
CA LYS A 59 -7.29 3.92 18.73
C LYS A 59 -8.20 3.97 17.51
N LEU A 60 -7.97 3.08 16.55
CA LEU A 60 -8.96 2.77 15.53
C LEU A 60 -10.13 2.15 16.30
N ASP A 61 -11.09 2.99 16.66
CA ASP A 61 -12.23 2.65 17.47
C ASP A 61 -13.08 1.60 16.73
N ARG A 62 -12.89 0.32 17.11
CA ARG A 62 -13.70 -0.80 16.59
C ARG A 62 -15.20 -0.61 16.84
N GLN A 63 -15.58 0.33 17.72
CA GLN A 63 -16.98 0.66 17.99
C GLN A 63 -17.69 1.30 16.78
N LYS A 64 -17.00 2.01 15.88
CA LYS A 64 -17.64 2.62 14.71
C LYS A 64 -17.88 1.66 13.53
N LEU A 65 -17.28 0.47 13.54
CA LEU A 65 -17.48 -0.51 12.47
C LEU A 65 -18.76 -1.35 12.64
N ALA A 66 -19.35 -1.35 13.84
CA ALA A 66 -20.55 -2.14 14.17
C ALA A 66 -21.87 -1.42 13.83
N GLN A 67 -21.84 -0.17 13.35
CA GLN A 67 -23.05 0.60 13.00
C GLN A 67 -23.39 0.61 11.51
N TYR A 68 -22.74 -0.23 10.70
CA TYR A 68 -23.06 -0.43 9.29
C TYR A 68 -23.58 -1.85 8.98
N PHE A 69 -24.10 -2.56 9.99
CA PHE A 69 -24.88 -3.80 9.85
C PHE A 69 -26.15 -3.71 10.69
#